data_AF-A0A7D7G060-F1
#
_entry.id   AF-A0A7D7G060-F1
#
_cell.length_a   1.000
_cell.length_b   1.000
_cell.length_c   1.000
_cell.angle_alpha   90.00
_cell.angle_beta   90.00
_cell.angle_gamma   90.00
#
_symmetry.space_group_name_H-M   'P 1'
#
loop_
_entity.id
_entity.type
_entity.pdbx_description
1 polymer ?
#
loop_
_entity_poly.entity_id
_entity_poly.type
_entity_poly.pdbx_seq_one_letter_code
_entity_poly.pdbx_strand_id
1 'polypeptide(L)' 'MNKNNELTFQITMTLVDNLIKNNLITAEEYELFKEKMIKKYEPKLGKLLILILDK' A
#
# COMPACT_ATOMS: atom_id res chain seq x y z
N MET A 1 -1.26 -9.35 17.03
CA MET A 1 -0.87 -8.39 15.96
C MET A 1 0.03 -9.12 14.98
N ASN A 2 -0.39 -9.28 13.73
CA ASN A 2 0.42 -9.99 12.72
C ASN A 2 1.34 -9.00 12.00
N LYS A 3 2.62 -8.93 12.41
CA LYS A 3 3.63 -8.06 11.78
C LYS A 3 3.76 -8.29 10.27
N ASN A 4 3.45 -9.51 9.80
CA ASN A 4 3.53 -9.84 8.38
C ASN A 4 2.43 -9.15 7.56
N ASN A 5 1.26 -8.90 8.14
CA ASN A 5 0.17 -8.20 7.46
C ASN A 5 0.52 -6.72 7.22
N GLU A 6 1.11 -6.08 8.22
CA GLU A 6 1.57 -4.68 8.12
C GLU A 6 2.63 -4.52 7.02
N LEU A 7 3.66 -5.38 7.04
CA LEU A 7 4.71 -5.35 6.02
C LEU A 7 4.15 -5.64 4.62
N THR A 8 3.26 -6.62 4.51
CA THR A 8 2.62 -6.97 3.22
C THR A 8 1.80 -5.81 2.70
N PHE A 9 1.00 -5.16 3.55
CA PHE A 9 0.22 -3.98 3.19
C PHE A 9 1.12 -2.86 2.66
N GLN A 10 2.18 -2.51 3.39
CA GLN A 10 3.09 -1.42 3.02
C GLN A 10 3.79 -1.67 1.69
N ILE A 11 4.35 -2.88 1.49
CA ILE A 11 5.01 -3.24 0.22
C ILE A 11 4.01 -3.18 -0.93
N THR A 12 2.80 -3.74 -0.74
CA THR A 12 1.79 -3.79 -1.80
C THR A 12 1.33 -2.39 -2.17
N MET A 13 1.07 -1.52 -1.19
CA MET A 13 0.66 -0.14 -1.45
C MET A 13 1.77 0.67 -2.13
N THR A 14 3.05 0.42 -1.80
CA THR A 14 4.18 1.03 -2.51
C THR A 14 4.20 0.68 -3.99
N LEU A 15 3.91 -0.58 -4.34
CA LEU A 15 3.81 -1.01 -5.75
C LEU A 15 2.65 -0.32 -6.46
N VAL A 16 1.48 -0.23 -5.82
CA VAL A 16 0.27 0.38 -6.39
C VAL A 16 0.44 1.89 -6.55
N ASP A 17 1.12 2.56 -5.61
CA ASP A 17 1.51 3.96 -5.72
C ASP A 17 2.37 4.20 -6.96
N ASN A 18 3.28 3.28 -7.30
CA ASN A 18 4.06 3.37 -8.53
C ASN A 18 3.20 3.19 -9.78
N LEU A 19 2.18 2.33 -9.76
CA LEU A 19 1.27 2.15 -10.90
C LEU A 19 0.50 3.44 -11.21
N ILE A 20 -0.07 4.10 -10.19
CA ILE A 20 -0.82 5.35 -10.39
C ILE A 20 0.12 6.50 -10.81
N LYS A 21 1.34 6.58 -10.25
CA LYS A 21 2.35 7.56 -10.66
C LYS A 21 2.78 7.43 -12.13
N ASN A 22 2.75 6.21 -12.68
CA ASN A 22 3.06 5.95 -14.09
C ASN A 22 1.82 5.92 -14.98
N ASN A 23 0.65 6.38 -14.49
CA ASN A 23 -0.61 6.39 -15.22
C ASN A 23 -1.03 5.00 -15.77
N LEU A 24 -0.60 3.91 -15.12
CA LEU A 24 -0.94 2.54 -15.51
C LEU A 24 -2.28 2.07 -14.96
N ILE A 25 -2.80 2.77 -13.94
CA ILE A 25 -4.12 2.60 -13.36
C ILE A 25 -4.78 3.97 -13.19
N THR A 26 -6.10 3.98 -13.08
CA THR A 26 -6.91 5.15 -12.79
C THR A 26 -6.97 5.45 -11.28
N ALA A 27 -7.37 6.68 -10.94
CA ALA A 27 -7.60 7.05 -9.53
C ALA A 27 -8.73 6.23 -8.88
N GLU A 28 -9.75 5.85 -9.65
CA GLU A 28 -10.85 5.00 -9.17
C GLU A 28 -10.35 3.59 -8.83
N GLU A 29 -9.53 2.99 -9.71
CA GLU A 29 -8.91 1.69 -9.47
C GLU A 29 -7.97 1.71 -8.26
N TYR A 30 -7.22 2.81 -8.08
CA TYR A 30 -6.37 3.02 -6.91
C TYR A 30 -7.16 3.02 -5.60
N GLU A 31 -8.23 3.82 -5.51
CA GLU A 31 -9.03 3.92 -4.28
C GLU A 31 -9.75 2.60 -3.97
N LEU A 32 -10.30 1.94 -4.99
CA LEU A 32 -10.91 0.61 -4.82
C LEU A 32 -9.89 -0.43 -4.33
N PHE A 33 -8.67 -0.40 -4.86
CA PHE A 33 -7.61 -1.29 -4.42
C PHE A 33 -7.22 -1.03 -2.97
N LYS A 34 -7.00 0.25 -2.63
CA LYS A 34 -6.64 0.68 -1.26
C LYS A 34 -7.70 0.28 -0.23
N GLU A 35 -8.98 0.47 -0.54
CA GLU A 35 -10.07 0.05 0.35
C GLU A 35 -10.04 -1.46 0.61
N LYS A 36 -9.85 -2.28 -0.44
CA LYS A 36 -9.74 -3.74 -0.31
C LYS A 36 -8.54 -4.14 0.56
N MET A 37 -7.41 -3.46 0.40
CA MET A 37 -6.19 -3.73 1.17
C MET A 37 -6.36 -3.37 2.64
N ILE A 38 -6.98 -2.23 2.95
CA ILE A 38 -7.27 -1.82 4.34
C ILE A 38 -8.17 -2.84 5.02
N LYS A 39 -9.26 -3.27 4.34
CA LYS A 39 -10.17 -4.29 4.89
C LYS A 39 -9.50 -5.65 5.08
N LYS A 40 -8.58 -6.05 4.18
CA LYS A 40 -7.91 -7.35 4.23
C LYS A 40 -6.84 -7.43 5.31
N TYR A 41 -6.04 -6.38 5.45
CA TYR A 41 -4.84 -6.41 6.29
C TYR A 41 -4.99 -5.68 7.61
N GLU A 42 -6.04 -4.86 7.77
CA GLU A 42 -6.31 -4.02 8.95
C GLU A 42 -5.04 -3.33 9.45
N PRO A 43 -4.33 -2.59 8.57
CA PRO A 43 -3.03 -2.03 8.90
C PRO A 43 -3.16 -1.00 10.04
N LYS A 44 -2.13 -0.91 10.86
CA LYS A 44 -2.04 0.22 11.79
C LYS A 44 -1.61 1.43 10.98
N LEU A 45 -2.47 2.44 10.88
CA LEU A 45 -2.16 3.74 10.26
C LEU A 45 -1.04 4.54 10.99
N GLY A 46 -0.32 3.90 11.93
CA GLY A 46 0.73 4.49 12.73
C GLY A 46 2.12 4.28 12.11
N LYS A 47 2.67 5.37 11.57
CA LYS A 47 4.01 5.53 10.99
C LYS A 47 4.34 4.55 9.86
N LEU A 48 4.02 5.02 8.66
CA LEU A 48 4.67 4.69 7.40
C LEU A 48 6.17 4.42 7.62
N LEU A 49 6.60 3.15 7.55
CA LEU A 49 8.01 2.80 7.43
C LEU A 49 8.42 3.13 6.00
N ILE A 50 8.70 4.41 5.74
CA ILE A 50 9.60 4.80 4.65
C ILE A 50 10.98 4.30 5.08
N LEU A 51 11.24 3.02 4.88
CA LEU A 51 12.57 2.46 5.01
C LEU A 51 12.80 1.60 3.78
N ILE A 52 13.70 2.12 2.94
CA ILE A 52 14.51 1.39 1.97
C ILE A 52 13.85 1.20 0.59
N LEU A 53 13.68 2.30 -0.14
CA LEU A 53 13.91 2.31 -1.60
C LEU A 53 14.73 3.53 -2.07
N ASP A 54 15.34 4.30 -1.17
CA ASP A 54 16.45 5.18 -1.53
C ASP A 54 17.74 4.36 -1.53
N LYS A 55 18.12 3.90 -2.72
CA LYS A 55 19.51 3.66 -3.07
C LYS A 55 19.74 4.03 -4.53
#